data_AF-X1B921-F1
#
_entry.id   AF-X1B921-F1
#
_cell.length_a   1.000
_cell.length_b   1.000
_cell.length_c   1.000
_cell.angle_alpha   90.00
_cell.angle_beta   90.00
_cell.angle_gamma   90.00
#
_symmetry.space_group_name_H-M   'P 1'
#
loop_
_entity.id
_entity.type
_entity.pdbx_description
1 polymer ?
#
loop_
_entity_poly.entity_id
_entity_poly.type
_entity_poly.pdbx_seq_one_letter_code
_entity_poly.pdbx_strand_id
1 'polypeptide(L)' 'MVSAGVPVGLAGSASQLAAPIEAKVKKTVKRKASAYSIKYGKAFKKVAGKYKLKSGKWAKDGFKRAQKAAHALAKKMR' A
#
# COMPACT_ATOMS: atom_id res chain seq x y z
N MET A 1 1.20 19.07 50.30
CA MET A 1 1.57 18.00 49.33
C MET A 1 0.33 17.14 49.11
N VAL A 2 -0.43 17.41 48.05
CA VAL A 2 -1.66 16.64 47.75
C VAL A 2 -1.25 15.38 46.99
N SER A 3 -1.27 14.24 47.69
CA SER A 3 -1.24 12.91 47.09
C SER A 3 -2.48 12.71 46.23
N ALA A 4 -2.32 12.80 44.91
CA ALA A 4 -3.34 12.35 43.98
C ALA A 4 -3.42 10.82 44.06
N GLY A 5 -4.40 10.32 44.81
CA GLY A 5 -4.67 8.90 45.02
C GLY A 5 -5.14 8.22 43.73
N VAL A 6 -4.21 7.95 42.82
CA VAL A 6 -4.41 6.99 41.73
C VAL A 6 -3.67 5.72 42.13
N PRO A 7 -4.34 4.55 42.21
CA PRO A 7 -3.66 3.31 42.50
C PRO A 7 -2.60 3.05 41.43
N VAL A 8 -1.33 2.96 41.84
CA VAL A 8 -0.16 2.80 40.94
C VAL A 8 -0.29 1.56 40.02
N GLY A 9 -1.09 0.57 40.43
CA GLY A 9 -1.41 -0.62 39.63
C GLY A 9 -2.26 -0.34 38.38
N LEU A 10 -3.07 0.72 38.38
CA LEU A 10 -3.91 1.07 37.23
C LEU A 10 -3.10 1.75 36.12
N ALA A 11 -2.06 2.51 36.49
CA ALA A 11 -1.13 3.14 35.55
C ALA A 11 -0.24 2.11 34.82
N GLY A 12 0.17 1.03 35.50
CA GLY A 12 0.89 -0.09 34.88
C GLY A 12 0.03 -0.88 33.90
N SER A 13 -1.24 -1.11 34.25
CA SER A 13 -2.20 -1.85 33.42
C SER A 13 -2.52 -1.13 32.10
N ALA A 14 -2.69 0.20 32.13
CA ALA A 14 -2.93 0.99 30.93
C ALA A 14 -1.76 0.94 29.93
N SER A 15 -0.52 0.98 30.43
CA SER A 15 0.69 0.91 29.59
C SER A 15 0.90 -0.47 28.95
N GLN A 16 0.57 -1.54 29.66
CA GLN A 16 0.66 -2.91 29.12
C GLN A 16 -0.39 -3.20 28.05
N LEU A 17 -1.57 -2.56 28.14
CA LEU A 17 -2.59 -2.64 27.11
C LEU A 17 -2.27 -1.75 25.90
N ALA A 18 -1.54 -0.64 26.06
CA ALA A 18 -1.16 0.29 24.99
C ALA A 18 -0.12 -0.27 23.99
N ALA A 19 0.87 -1.03 24.47
CA ALA A 19 1.91 -1.62 23.62
C ALA A 19 1.38 -2.55 22.50
N PRO A 20 0.43 -3.48 22.73
CA PRO A 20 -0.12 -4.31 21.65
C PRO A 20 -1.06 -3.55 20.70
N ILE A 21 -1.71 -2.47 21.15
CA ILE A 21 -2.56 -1.63 20.27
C ILE A 21 -1.70 -0.81 19.32
N GLU A 22 -0.61 -0.21 19.79
CA GLU A 22 0.32 0.55 18.93
C GLU A 22 1.02 -0.36 17.90
N ALA A 23 1.39 -1.58 18.30
CA ALA A 23 1.94 -2.58 17.39
C ALA A 23 0.89 -3.09 16.37
N LYS A 24 -0.39 -3.22 16.76
CA LYS A 24 -1.50 -3.57 15.86
C LYS A 24 -1.88 -2.45 14.89
N VAL A 25 -1.86 -1.19 15.34
CA VAL A 25 -2.19 -0.02 14.51
C VAL A 25 -1.10 0.22 13.44
N LYS A 26 0.17 -0.05 13.76
CA LYS A 26 1.26 -0.05 12.77
C LYS A 26 1.15 -1.19 11.75
N LYS A 27 0.43 -2.28 12.07
CA LYS A 27 0.31 -3.47 11.22
C LYS A 27 -0.84 -3.41 10.21
N THR A 28 -0.88 -2.38 9.38
CA THR A 28 -1.58 -2.45 8.07
C THR A 28 -3.07 -2.10 8.11
N VAL A 29 -3.40 -0.81 8.22
CA VAL A 29 -4.60 -0.32 7.51
C VAL A 29 -4.28 -0.39 6.01
N LYS A 30 -4.44 -1.57 5.41
CA LYS A 30 -4.33 -1.77 3.96
C LYS A 30 -5.47 -0.98 3.33
N ARG A 31 -5.19 0.25 2.90
CA ARG A 31 -6.17 1.06 2.18
C ARG A 31 -6.67 0.25 0.98
N LYS A 32 -7.99 0.20 0.79
CA LYS A 32 -8.57 -0.39 -0.41
C LYS A 32 -7.98 0.35 -1.61
N ALA A 33 -7.48 -0.39 -2.60
CA ALA A 33 -6.92 0.22 -3.79
C ALA A 33 -8.00 1.05 -4.51
N SER A 34 -7.64 2.25 -4.96
CA SER A 34 -8.57 3.09 -5.71
C SER A 34 -9.00 2.41 -7.02
N ALA A 35 -10.19 2.75 -7.51
CA ALA A 35 -10.72 2.19 -8.76
C ALA A 35 -9.71 2.38 -9.92
N TYR A 36 -9.03 3.53 -9.97
CA TYR A 36 -7.97 3.80 -10.94
C TYR A 36 -6.77 2.87 -10.80
N SER A 37 -6.27 2.63 -9.58
CA SER A 37 -5.14 1.72 -9.35
C SER A 37 -5.46 0.29 -9.79
N ILE A 38 -6.69 -0.16 -9.60
CA ILE A 38 -7.15 -1.47 -10.08
C ILE A 38 -7.20 -1.50 -11.61
N LYS A 39 -7.77 -0.47 -12.26
CA LYS A 39 -7.80 -0.33 -13.72
C LYS A 39 -6.39 -0.29 -14.32
N TYR A 40 -5.50 0.49 -13.72
CA TYR A 40 -4.08 0.57 -14.10
C TYR A 40 -3.38 -0.79 -13.99
N GLY A 41 -3.54 -1.50 -12.86
CA GLY A 41 -2.92 -2.82 -12.69
C GLY A 41 -3.37 -3.82 -13.76
N LYS A 42 -4.66 -3.80 -14.13
CA LYS A 42 -5.20 -4.62 -15.23
C LYS A 42 -4.63 -4.22 -16.59
N ALA A 43 -4.55 -2.93 -16.87
CA ALA A 43 -4.00 -2.42 -18.12
C ALA A 43 -2.50 -2.74 -18.25
N PHE A 44 -1.73 -2.54 -17.18
CA PHE A 44 -0.29 -2.81 -17.16
C PHE A 44 0.03 -4.28 -17.43
N LYS A 45 -0.74 -5.23 -16.87
CA LYS A 45 -0.57 -6.67 -17.16
C LYS A 45 -0.77 -7.00 -18.64
N LYS A 46 -1.75 -6.37 -19.30
CA LYS A 46 -2.00 -6.55 -20.74
C LYS A 46 -0.90 -5.96 -21.62
N VAL A 47 -0.32 -4.85 -21.18
CA VAL A 47 0.65 -4.08 -21.96
C VAL A 47 2.08 -4.61 -21.77
N ALA A 48 2.42 -5.09 -20.57
CA ALA A 48 3.77 -5.50 -20.20
C ALA A 48 4.38 -6.54 -21.15
N GLY A 49 3.58 -7.52 -21.62
CA GLY A 49 4.06 -8.55 -22.55
C GLY A 49 4.55 -8.00 -23.89
N LYS A 50 4.02 -6.85 -24.35
CA LYS A 50 4.41 -6.21 -25.61
C LYS A 50 5.76 -5.50 -25.55
N TYR A 51 6.17 -5.08 -24.36
CA TYR A 51 7.39 -4.28 -24.13
C TYR A 51 8.50 -5.07 -23.43
N LYS A 52 8.25 -6.35 -23.14
CA LYS A 52 9.26 -7.28 -22.66
C LYS A 52 9.84 -8.07 -23.84
N LEU A 53 11.12 -8.36 -23.73
CA LEU A 53 11.82 -9.27 -24.62
C LEU A 53 11.39 -10.72 -24.29
N LYS A 54 11.65 -11.65 -25.21
CA LYS A 54 11.43 -13.09 -24.97
C LYS A 54 12.25 -13.61 -23.77
N SER A 55 13.35 -12.95 -23.43
CA SER A 55 14.17 -13.21 -22.24
C SER A 55 13.58 -12.67 -20.93
N GLY A 56 12.41 -12.02 -20.96
CA GLY A 56 11.75 -11.45 -19.78
C GLY A 56 12.28 -10.09 -19.32
N LYS A 57 13.44 -9.66 -19.84
CA LYS A 57 13.98 -8.31 -19.64
C LYS A 57 13.10 -7.28 -20.36
N TRP A 58 13.06 -6.06 -19.82
CA TRP A 58 12.43 -4.95 -20.54
C TRP A 58 13.24 -4.62 -21.80
N ALA A 59 12.56 -4.34 -22.90
CA ALA A 59 13.20 -3.73 -24.05
C ALA A 59 13.81 -2.37 -23.67
N LYS A 60 14.65 -1.78 -24.52
CA LYS A 60 15.14 -0.41 -24.31
C LYS A 60 13.96 0.55 -24.13
N ASP A 61 13.97 1.28 -23.01
CA ASP A 61 12.86 2.13 -22.54
C ASP A 61 11.48 1.43 -22.47
N GLY A 62 11.46 0.09 -22.43
CA GLY A 62 10.26 -0.73 -22.51
C GLY A 62 9.31 -0.48 -21.33
N PHE A 63 9.86 -0.34 -20.12
CA PHE A 63 9.05 -0.03 -18.93
C PHE A 63 8.39 1.34 -19.02
N LYS A 64 9.13 2.38 -19.45
CA LYS A 64 8.60 3.75 -19.63
C LYS A 64 7.48 3.78 -20.67
N ARG A 65 7.66 3.07 -21.78
CA ARG A 65 6.63 2.92 -22.83
C ARG A 65 5.41 2.13 -22.32
N ALA A 66 5.63 1.05 -21.58
CA ALA A 66 4.56 0.25 -21.00
C ALA A 66 3.73 1.05 -19.97
N GLN A 67 4.37 1.86 -19.13
CA GLN A 67 3.71 2.72 -18.16
C GLN A 67 2.81 3.76 -18.85
N LYS A 68 3.34 4.48 -19.85
CA LYS A 68 2.56 5.47 -20.63
C LYS A 68 1.33 4.81 -21.28
N ALA A 69 1.52 3.67 -21.93
CA ALA A 69 0.44 2.92 -22.56
C ALA A 69 -0.59 2.40 -21.54
N ALA A 70 -0.13 1.93 -20.38
CA ALA A 70 -1.02 1.48 -19.31
C ALA A 70 -1.86 2.62 -18.72
N HIS A 71 -1.27 3.81 -18.51
CA HIS A 71 -2.01 4.99 -18.06
C HIS A 71 -3.02 5.48 -19.11
N ALA A 72 -2.66 5.49 -20.39
CA ALA A 72 -3.59 5.86 -21.46
C ALA A 72 -4.80 4.91 -21.50
N LEU A 73 -4.56 3.59 -21.41
CA LEU A 73 -5.63 2.60 -21.34
C LEU A 73 -6.48 2.72 -20.07
N ALA A 74 -5.85 2.93 -18.92
CA ALA A 74 -6.56 3.09 -17.66
C ALA A 74 -7.47 4.33 -17.63
N LYS A 75 -7.06 5.43 -18.29
CA LYS A 75 -7.89 6.63 -18.47
C LYS A 75 -9.07 6.39 -19.41
N LYS A 76 -8.88 5.58 -20.46
CA LYS A 76 -9.93 5.23 -21.42
C LYS A 76 -10.94 4.21 -20.87
N MET A 77 -10.53 3.40 -19.90
CA MET A 77 -11.44 2.56 -19.10
C MET A 77 -12.25 3.44 -18.16
N ARG A 78 -13.22 4.20 -18.70
CA ARG A 78 -14.18 4.97 -17.89
C ARG A 78 -15.19 4.00 -17.29
#